data_AF-G4ZJC3-F1
#
_entry.id   AF-G4ZJC3-F1
#
_cell.length_a   1.000
_cell.length_b   1.000
_cell.length_c   1.000
_cell.angle_alpha   90.00
_cell.angle_beta   90.00
_cell.angle_gamma   90.00
#
_symmetry.space_group_name_H-M   'P 1'
#
loop_
_entity.id
_entity.type
_entity.pdbx_description
1 polymer ?
#
loop_
_entity_poly.entity_id
_entity_poly.type
_entity_poly.pdbx_seq_one_letter_code
_entity_poly.pdbx_strand_id
1 'polypeptide(L)'
;LREADLDESFVKGSGKGGQKINKVRNCVLLTHVPTGLQVRCQKTRSLDGNRRAARKLLLQKLDDHVNGALSKRSEKIERLRRKKASRRARSKHKYA
;
A
#
# COMPACT_ATOMS: atom_id res chain seq x y z
N LEU A 1 -12.65 -9.64 5.95
CA LEU A 1 -11.42 -9.63 6.77
C LEU A 1 -11.86 -9.76 8.22
N ARG A 2 -11.60 -10.90 8.87
CA ARG A 2 -11.91 -11.06 10.29
C ARG A 2 -10.75 -10.49 11.11
N GLU A 3 -11.06 -9.89 12.25
CA GLU A 3 -10.00 -9.30 13.08
C GLU A 3 -9.11 -10.35 13.73
N ALA A 4 -9.63 -11.55 14.01
CA ALA A 4 -8.88 -12.67 14.57
C ALA A 4 -7.78 -13.22 13.62
N ASP A 5 -7.89 -12.95 12.32
CA ASP A 5 -6.94 -13.41 11.31
C ASP A 5 -5.76 -12.43 11.12
N LEU A 6 -5.70 -11.36 11.93
CA LEU A 6 -4.71 -10.29 11.84
C LEU A 6 -3.76 -10.33 13.03
N ASP A 7 -2.47 -10.44 12.74
CA ASP A 7 -1.41 -10.25 13.71
C ASP A 7 -0.82 -8.84 13.58
N GLU A 8 -0.86 -8.07 14.67
CA GLU A 8 -0.36 -6.70 14.73
C GLU A 8 0.91 -6.61 15.57
N SER A 9 2.01 -6.20 14.96
CA SER A 9 3.29 -5.99 15.61
C SER A 9 3.76 -4.53 15.46
N PHE A 10 4.35 -3.96 16.51
CA PHE A 10 4.84 -2.58 16.50
C PHE A 10 6.36 -2.54 16.51
N VAL A 11 6.94 -2.01 15.45
CA VAL A 11 8.38 -1.93 15.26
C VAL A 11 8.86 -0.48 15.28
N LYS A 12 10.16 -0.29 15.53
CA LYS A 12 10.81 1.00 15.34
C LYS A 12 10.82 1.35 13.85
N GLY A 13 10.72 2.63 13.54
CA GLY A 13 10.86 3.08 12.16
C GLY A 13 12.28 2.86 11.64
N SER A 14 12.42 2.83 10.32
CA SER A 14 13.72 2.67 9.65
C SER A 14 13.96 3.87 8.73
N GLY A 15 15.22 4.31 8.62
CA GLY A 15 15.66 5.35 7.68
C GLY A 15 16.27 6.58 8.34
N LYS A 16 16.55 7.61 7.51
CA LYS A 16 17.10 8.92 7.92
C LYS A 16 16.05 9.75 8.66
N GLY A 17 15.62 9.25 9.81
CA GLY A 17 14.66 9.91 10.68
C GLY A 17 15.35 10.65 11.84
N GLY A 18 14.68 11.64 12.40
CA GLY A 18 15.11 12.26 13.65
C GLY A 18 14.97 11.33 14.86
N GLN A 19 15.37 11.82 16.03
CA GLN A 19 15.37 11.08 17.30
C GLN A 19 14.07 10.31 17.59
N LYS A 20 12.92 10.89 17.22
CA LYS A 20 11.60 10.28 17.44
C LYS A 20 11.38 8.97 16.68
N ILE A 21 11.89 8.85 15.45
CA ILE A 21 11.73 7.65 14.61
C ILE A 21 12.51 6.46 15.18
N ASN A 22 13.69 6.74 15.75
CA ASN A 22 14.57 5.72 16.33
C ASN A 22 14.13 5.28 17.74
N LYS A 23 13.44 6.15 18.49
CA LYS A 23 12.97 5.85 19.85
C LYS A 23 11.58 5.21 19.89
N VAL A 24 10.64 5.69 19.07
CA VAL A 24 9.22 5.31 19.19
C VAL A 24 8.86 4.17 18.25
N ARG A 25 8.20 3.14 18.78
CA ARG A 25 7.64 2.02 18.01
C ARG A 25 6.29 2.39 17.38
N ASN A 26 6.32 3.29 16.40
CA ASN A 26 5.10 3.75 15.70
C ASN A 26 4.86 3.09 14.34
N CYS A 27 5.80 2.28 13.86
CA CYS A 27 5.69 1.57 12.61
C CYS A 27 4.86 0.30 12.83
N VAL A 28 3.77 0.16 12.07
CA VAL A 28 2.86 -0.98 12.20
C VAL A 28 3.26 -2.04 11.19
N LEU A 29 3.51 -3.25 11.68
CA LEU A 29 3.67 -4.46 10.90
C LEU A 29 2.38 -5.27 11.06
N LEU A 30 1.61 -5.38 9.99
CA LEU A 30 0.33 -6.07 9.96
C LEU A 30 0.46 -7.31 9.08
N THR A 31 0.19 -8.47 9.65
CA THR A 31 0.25 -9.76 8.96
C THR A 31 -1.14 -10.38 8.92
N HIS A 32 -1.57 -10.81 7.74
CA HIS A 32 -2.77 -11.64 7.60
C HIS A 32 -2.34 -13.11 7.66
N VAL A 33 -2.63 -13.77 8.78
CA VAL A 33 -2.19 -15.14 9.08
C VAL A 33 -2.58 -16.15 8.00
N PRO A 34 -3.84 -16.21 7.52
CA PRO A 34 -4.23 -17.28 6.60
C PRO A 34 -3.67 -17.13 5.18
N THR A 35 -3.28 -15.92 4.76
CA THR A 35 -2.65 -15.72 3.44
C THR A 35 -1.14 -15.48 3.52
N GLY A 36 -0.57 -15.39 4.72
CA GLY A 36 0.84 -15.02 4.94
C GLY A 36 1.22 -13.64 4.42
N LEU A 37 0.26 -12.75 4.11
CA LEU A 37 0.54 -11.44 3.53
C LEU A 37 0.92 -10.46 4.62
N GLN A 38 2.09 -9.85 4.48
CA GLN A 38 2.59 -8.84 5.40
C GLN A 38 2.65 -7.43 4.79
N VAL A 39 2.29 -6.45 5.59
CA VAL A 39 2.37 -5.03 5.27
C VAL A 39 3.07 -4.27 6.39
N ARG A 40 4.12 -3.53 6.05
CA ARG A 40 4.73 -2.53 6.92
C ARG A 40 4.20 -1.15 6.55
N CYS A 41 3.76 -0.37 7.53
CA CYS A 41 3.25 0.98 7.32
C CYS A 41 3.75 1.97 8.38
N GLN A 42 4.40 3.03 7.91
CA GLN A 42 4.79 4.19 8.69
C GLN A 42 4.53 5.45 7.84
N LYS A 43 3.35 6.05 8.00
CA LYS A 43 2.94 7.25 7.25
C LYS A 43 2.88 8.49 8.12
N THR A 44 2.39 8.36 9.34
CA THR A 44 2.20 9.46 10.28
C THR A 44 3.02 9.23 11.54
N ARG A 45 3.15 10.30 12.33
CA ARG A 45 3.75 10.24 13.68
C ARG A 45 2.88 9.50 14.71
N SER A 46 1.59 9.32 14.42
CA SER A 46 0.60 8.68 15.29
C SER A 46 0.45 7.19 15.00
N LEU A 47 0.36 6.39 16.08
CA LEU A 47 0.21 4.94 15.97
C LEU A 47 -1.13 4.55 15.33
N ASP A 48 -2.22 5.14 15.81
CA ASP A 48 -3.58 4.88 15.33
C ASP A 48 -3.76 5.22 13.84
N GLY A 49 -3.15 6.33 13.39
CA GLY A 49 -3.12 6.69 11.98
C GLY A 49 -2.40 5.63 11.13
N ASN A 50 -1.28 5.10 11.63
CA ASN A 50 -0.55 4.04 10.97
C ASN A 50 -1.32 2.70 10.98
N ARG A 51 -2.06 2.37 12.03
CA ARG A 51 -2.92 1.17 12.08
C ARG A 51 -4.00 1.21 11.01
N ARG A 52 -4.75 2.31 10.92
CA ARG A 52 -5.78 2.50 9.87
C ARG A 52 -5.18 2.42 8.47
N ALA A 53 -4.03 3.06 8.27
CA ALA A 53 -3.34 3.02 6.98
C ALA A 53 -2.84 1.61 6.63
N ALA A 54 -2.31 0.85 7.59
CA ALA A 54 -1.86 -0.53 7.40
C ALA A 54 -3.02 -1.44 6.99
N ARG A 55 -4.17 -1.34 7.67
CA ARG A 55 -5.38 -2.11 7.36
C ARG A 55 -5.88 -1.84 5.93
N LYS A 56 -5.92 -0.56 5.52
CA LYS A 56 -6.29 -0.18 4.15
C LYS A 56 -5.33 -0.75 3.11
N LEU A 57 -4.03 -0.73 3.38
CA LEU A 57 -2.99 -1.30 2.51
C LEU A 57 -3.10 -2.82 2.42
N LEU A 58 -3.34 -3.50 3.54
CA LEU A 58 -3.50 -4.94 3.58
C LEU A 58 -4.74 -5.37 2.78
N LEU A 59 -5.86 -4.66 2.94
CA LEU A 59 -7.07 -4.94 2.16
C LEU A 59 -6.83 -4.79 0.66
N GLN A 60 -6.09 -3.75 0.25
CA GLN A 60 -5.71 -3.58 -1.16
C GLN A 60 -4.83 -4.72 -1.67
N LYS A 61 -3.83 -5.14 -0.88
CA LYS A 61 -3.00 -6.29 -1.26
C LYS A 61 -3.81 -7.59 -1.33
N LEU A 62 -4.76 -7.78 -0.42
CA LEU A 62 -5.61 -8.97 -0.40
C LEU A 62 -6.55 -8.98 -1.61
N ASP A 63 -7.13 -7.83 -1.96
CA ASP A 63 -7.94 -7.65 -3.17
C ASP A 63 -7.12 -7.96 -4.42
N ASP A 64 -5.91 -7.41 -4.52
CA ASP A 64 -4.98 -7.69 -5.62
C ASP A 64 -4.56 -9.18 -5.65
N HIS A 65 -4.44 -9.84 -4.50
CA HIS A 65 -4.08 -11.27 -4.39
C HIS A 65 -5.22 -12.21 -4.79
N VAL A 66 -6.46 -11.90 -4.39
CA VAL A 66 -7.64 -12.74 -4.67
C VAL A 66 -8.18 -12.49 -6.08
N ASN A 67 -8.31 -11.21 -6.47
CA ASN A 67 -8.96 -10.81 -7.72
C ASN A 67 -7.96 -10.59 -8.87
N GLY A 68 -6.67 -10.41 -8.58
CA GLY A 68 -5.62 -10.31 -9.60
C GLY A 68 -5.89 -9.22 -10.64
N ALA A 69 -6.08 -9.63 -11.89
CA ALA A 69 -6.35 -8.75 -13.02
C ALA A 69 -7.73 -8.07 -12.97
N LEU A 70 -8.68 -8.64 -12.24
CA LEU A 70 -10.03 -8.10 -12.05
C LEU A 70 -10.13 -7.14 -10.85
N SER A 71 -9.01 -6.86 -10.18
CA SER A 71 -8.98 -5.86 -9.11
C SER A 71 -9.40 -4.50 -9.66
N LYS A 72 -10.21 -3.75 -8.90
CA LYS A 72 -10.56 -2.36 -9.26
C LYS A 72 -9.32 -1.49 -9.45
N ARG A 73 -8.22 -1.85 -8.80
CA ARG A 73 -6.94 -1.18 -8.91
C ARG A 73 -6.26 -1.47 -10.25
N SER A 74 -6.21 -2.71 -10.71
CA SER A 74 -5.61 -3.09 -11.99
C SER A 74 -6.37 -2.44 -13.15
N GLU A 75 -7.70 -2.48 -13.14
CA GLU A 75 -8.54 -1.81 -14.14
C GLU A 75 -8.26 -0.31 -14.22
N LYS A 76 -8.13 0.34 -13.06
CA LYS A 76 -7.80 1.77 -12.99
C LYS A 76 -6.39 2.04 -13.52
N ILE A 77 -5.42 1.19 -13.21
CA ILE A 77 -4.06 1.29 -13.74
C ILE A 77 -4.05 1.13 -15.26
N GLU A 78 -4.77 0.16 -15.80
CA GLU A 78 -4.88 -0.08 -17.23
C GLU A 78 -5.52 1.11 -17.95
N ARG A 79 -6.63 1.63 -17.42
CA ARG A 79 -7.28 2.85 -17.94
C ARG A 79 -6.32 4.04 -17.97
N LEU A 80 -5.53 4.23 -16.92
CA LEU A 80 -4.52 5.29 -16.85
C LEU A 80 -3.38 5.07 -17.87
N ARG A 81 -2.93 3.82 -18.04
CA ARG A 81 -1.95 3.45 -19.07
C ARG A 81 -2.46 3.75 -20.48
N ARG A 82 -3.70 3.37 -20.80
CA ARG A 82 -4.35 3.66 -22.10
C ARG A 82 -4.44 5.15 -22.38
N LYS A 83 -4.87 5.95 -21.38
CA LYS A 83 -4.90 7.42 -21.49
C LYS A 83 -3.51 8.01 -21.75
N LYS A 84 -2.48 7.54 -21.04
CA LYS A 84 -1.08 7.99 -21.25
C LYS A 84 -0.55 7.61 -22.62
N ALA A 85 -0.82 6.38 -23.09
CA ALA A 85 -0.42 5.92 -24.42
C ALA A 85 -1.05 6.77 -25.55
N SER A 86 -2.35 7.05 -25.45
CA SER A 86 -3.04 7.93 -26.41
C SER A 86 -2.46 9.35 -26.42
N ARG A 87 -2.17 9.94 -25.25
CA ARG A 87 -1.51 11.26 -25.15
C ARG A 87 -0.12 11.24 -25.80
N ARG A 88 0.68 10.20 -25.57
CA ARG A 88 2.01 10.04 -26.19
C ARG A 88 1.93 9.92 -27.71
N ALA A 89 1.00 9.12 -28.24
CA ALA A 89 0.80 8.97 -29.68
C ALA A 89 0.43 10.31 -30.35
N ARG A 90 -0.51 11.06 -29.74
CA ARG A 90 -0.91 12.40 -30.22
C ARG A 90 0.27 13.38 -30.21
N SER A 91 1.07 13.38 -29.14
CA SER A 91 2.26 14.23 -29.07
C SER A 91 3.27 13.85 -30.14
N LYS A 92 3.54 12.56 -30.35
CA LYS A 92 4.47 12.08 -31.39
C LYS A 92 4.04 12.55 -32.78
N HIS A 93 2.75 12.47 -33.10
CA HIS A 93 2.21 12.94 -34.38
C HIS A 93 2.25 14.47 -34.53
N LYS A 94 2.20 15.24 -33.44
CA LYS A 94 2.23 16.72 -33.50
C LYS A 94 3.64 17.27 -33.77
N TYR A 95 4.67 16.55 -33.36
CA TYR A 95 6.09 16.96 -33.47
C TYR A 95 6.89 16.04 -34.42
N ALA A 96 6.19 15.28 -35.26
CA ALA A 96 6.75 14.57 -36.41
C ALA A 96 6.46 15.39 -37.67
#